data_AF-A0A964EG62-F1
#
_entry.id   AF-A0A964EG62-F1
#
_cell.length_a   1.000
_cell.length_b   1.000
_cell.length_c   1.000
_cell.angle_alpha   90.00
_cell.angle_beta   90.00
_cell.angle_gamma   90.00
#
_symmetry.space_group_name_H-M   'P 1'
#
loop_
_entity.id
_entity.type
_entity.pdbx_description
1 polymer ?
#
loop_
_entity_poly.entity_id
_entity_poly.type
_entity_poly.pdbx_seq_one_letter_code
_entity_poly.pdbx_strand_id
1 'polypeptide(L)'
;MKIRGNYKLFYLIELITGIILIFSFSAFGDKGLFVLILFFIGLFLTQKLNPDEREIQLNFQINTYESIVIGIAMGIIYFLFPALNWFYALISISLISRGIIGFLTFQFS
;
A
#
# COMPACT_ATOMS: atom_id res chain seq x y z
N MET A 1 6.75 -22.09 3.15
CA MET A 1 6.65 -20.82 3.91
C MET A 1 5.27 -20.75 4.55
N LYS A 2 5.16 -20.30 5.80
CA LYS A 2 3.83 -19.98 6.38
C LYS A 2 3.32 -18.70 5.72
N ILE A 3 2.09 -18.70 5.21
CA ILE A 3 1.48 -17.53 4.56
C ILE A 3 1.13 -16.48 5.62
N ARG A 4 0.60 -16.92 6.76
CA ARG A 4 0.23 -16.06 7.88
C ARG A 4 1.46 -15.58 8.64
N GLY A 5 1.51 -14.28 8.92
CA GLY A 5 2.64 -13.60 9.55
C GLY A 5 3.83 -13.35 8.62
N ASN A 6 3.66 -13.54 7.31
CA ASN A 6 4.68 -13.21 6.33
C ASN A 6 4.55 -11.75 5.89
N TYR A 7 5.18 -10.85 6.65
CA TYR A 7 5.13 -9.41 6.36
C TYR A 7 5.73 -9.05 5.00
N LYS A 8 6.77 -9.75 4.54
CA LYS A 8 7.34 -9.51 3.20
C LYS A 8 6.30 -9.76 2.11
N LEU A 9 5.56 -10.86 2.22
CA LEU A 9 4.48 -11.18 1.29
C LEU A 9 3.32 -10.21 1.41
N PHE A 10 2.96 -9.79 2.62
CA PHE A 10 1.95 -8.77 2.87
C PHE A 10 2.27 -7.47 2.10
N TYR A 11 3.45 -6.89 2.34
CA TYR A 11 3.88 -5.64 1.68
C TYR A 11 4.07 -5.79 0.17
N LEU A 12 4.49 -6.96 -0.30
CA LEU A 12 4.54 -7.26 -1.73
C LEU A 12 3.14 -7.27 -2.37
N ILE A 13 2.14 -7.83 -1.68
CA ILE A 13 0.74 -7.79 -2.14
C ILE A 13 0.23 -6.35 -2.18
N GLU A 14 0.56 -5.51 -1.19
CA GLU A 14 0.17 -4.09 -1.19
C GLU A 14 0.76 -3.37 -2.41
N LEU A 15 2.06 -3.57 -2.67
CA LEU A 15 2.75 -2.98 -3.81
C LEU A 15 2.12 -3.39 -5.14
N ILE A 16 1.92 -4.70 -5.34
CA ILE A 16 1.32 -5.23 -6.57
C ILE A 16 -0.11 -4.70 -6.74
N THR A 17 -0.88 -4.65 -5.65
CA THR A 17 -2.25 -4.09 -5.68
C THR A 17 -2.23 -2.63 -6.11
N GLY A 18 -1.38 -1.81 -5.52
CA GLY A 18 -1.27 -0.39 -5.86
C GLY A 18 -0.91 -0.17 -7.33
N ILE A 19 0.00 -0.97 -7.88
CA ILE A 19 0.35 -0.95 -9.31
C ILE A 19 -0.86 -1.34 -10.17
N ILE A 20 -1.55 -2.43 -9.84
CA ILE A 20 -2.73 -2.90 -10.58
C ILE A 20 -3.86 -1.86 -10.54
N LEU A 21 -4.04 -1.15 -9.42
CA LEU A 21 -5.04 -0.11 -9.29
C LEU A 21 -4.80 1.07 -10.24
N ILE A 22 -3.55 1.47 -10.49
CA ILE A 22 -3.24 2.52 -11.48
C ILE A 22 -3.83 2.14 -12.86
N PHE A 23 -3.58 0.92 -13.31
CA PHE A 23 -4.11 0.44 -14.59
C PHE A 23 -5.63 0.22 -14.57
N SER A 24 -6.16 -0.20 -13.42
CA SER A 24 -7.59 -0.46 -13.27
C SER A 24 -8.41 0.82 -13.27
N PHE A 25 -7.90 1.88 -12.63
CA PHE A 25 -8.55 3.19 -12.66
C PHE A 25 -8.49 3.84 -14.05
N SER A 26 -7.39 3.68 -14.78
CA SER A 26 -7.29 4.22 -16.14
C SER A 26 -8.18 3.48 -17.13
N ALA A 27 -8.36 2.16 -16.99
CA ALA A 27 -9.19 1.35 -17.88
C ALA A 27 -10.68 1.33 -17.51
N PHE A 28 -11.01 1.34 -16.21
CA PHE A 28 -12.36 1.05 -15.73
C PHE A 28 -12.97 2.13 -14.82
N GLY A 29 -12.24 3.22 -14.53
CA GLY A 29 -12.70 4.28 -13.61
C GLY A 29 -13.02 3.74 -12.22
N ASP A 30 -14.16 4.14 -11.64
CA ASP A 30 -14.60 3.72 -10.30
C ASP A 30 -14.70 2.19 -10.14
N LYS A 31 -15.02 1.46 -11.22
CA LYS A 31 -15.12 -0.01 -11.17
C LYS A 31 -13.78 -0.68 -10.88
N GLY A 32 -12.66 0.03 -11.11
CA GLY A 32 -11.32 -0.42 -10.74
C GLY A 32 -11.15 -0.68 -9.23
N LEU A 33 -11.99 -0.09 -8.38
CA LEU A 33 -11.99 -0.34 -6.93
C LEU A 33 -12.23 -1.80 -6.56
N PHE A 34 -12.81 -2.63 -7.45
CA PHE A 34 -12.99 -4.06 -7.20
C PHE A 34 -11.67 -4.79 -6.89
N VAL A 35 -10.53 -4.28 -7.39
CA VAL A 35 -9.20 -4.82 -7.08
C VAL A 35 -8.89 -4.78 -5.58
N LEU A 36 -9.46 -3.83 -4.83
CA LEU A 36 -9.29 -3.75 -3.38
C LEU A 36 -9.84 -4.98 -2.64
N ILE A 37 -10.81 -5.68 -3.21
CA ILE A 37 -11.32 -6.92 -2.61
C ILE A 37 -10.21 -7.98 -2.55
N LEU A 38 -9.43 -8.12 -3.62
CA LEU A 38 -8.30 -9.04 -3.67
C LEU A 38 -7.21 -8.65 -2.67
N PHE A 39 -6.99 -7.34 -2.50
CA PHE A 39 -6.10 -6.82 -1.47
C PHE A 39 -6.57 -7.19 -0.05
N PHE A 40 -7.85 -6.98 0.28
CA PHE A 40 -8.36 -7.34 1.60
C PHE A 40 -8.28 -8.84 1.88
N ILE A 41 -8.49 -9.69 0.87
CA ILE A 41 -8.26 -11.13 0.97
C ILE A 41 -6.79 -11.41 1.26
N GLY A 42 -5.86 -10.78 0.53
CA GLY A 42 -4.42 -10.93 0.75
C GLY A 42 -4.00 -10.50 2.16
N LEU A 43 -4.52 -9.36 2.64
CA LEU A 43 -4.30 -8.84 3.98
C LEU A 43 -4.78 -9.85 5.04
N PHE A 44 -6.00 -10.36 4.91
CA PHE A 44 -6.56 -11.35 5.84
C PHE A 44 -5.71 -12.63 5.91
N LEU A 45 -5.20 -13.09 4.77
CA LEU A 45 -4.39 -14.32 4.69
C LEU A 45 -2.97 -14.13 5.27
N THR A 46 -2.39 -12.95 5.13
CA THR A 46 -0.97 -12.70 5.46
C THR A 46 -0.77 -12.05 6.81
N GLN A 47 -1.75 -11.31 7.34
CA GLN A 47 -1.63 -10.59 8.60
C GLN A 47 -1.49 -11.55 9.80
N LYS A 48 -0.55 -11.23 10.69
CA LYS A 48 -0.39 -11.88 11.99
C LYS A 48 -1.42 -11.29 12.95
N LEU A 49 -2.19 -12.15 13.63
CA LEU A 49 -3.21 -11.70 14.58
C LEU A 49 -2.60 -11.05 15.83
N ASN A 50 -1.49 -11.60 16.31
CA ASN A 50 -0.79 -11.15 17.51
C ASN A 50 0.65 -10.77 17.12
N PRO A 51 0.88 -9.55 16.61
CA PRO A 51 2.21 -9.07 16.34
C PRO A 51 3.00 -8.88 17.64
N ASP A 52 4.31 -9.05 17.57
CA ASP A 52 5.20 -8.73 18.69
C ASP A 52 5.55 -7.23 18.72
N GLU A 53 6.17 -6.77 19.82
CA GLU A 53 6.54 -5.36 19.99
C GLU A 53 7.41 -4.82 18.86
N ARG A 54 8.33 -5.65 18.36
CA ARG A 54 9.22 -5.28 17.25
C ARG A 54 8.41 -5.05 15.97
N GLU A 55 7.53 -5.97 15.61
CA GLU A 55 6.67 -5.85 14.43
C GLU A 55 5.75 -4.62 14.52
N ILE A 56 5.23 -4.30 15.70
CA ILE A 56 4.45 -3.09 15.94
C ILE A 56 5.29 -1.83 15.70
N GLN A 57 6.51 -1.77 16.23
CA GLN A 57 7.42 -0.64 16.02
C GLN A 57 7.80 -0.47 14.55
N LEU A 58 8.09 -1.56 13.83
CA LEU A 58 8.39 -1.51 12.40
C LEU A 58 7.18 -1.00 11.59
N ASN A 59 5.97 -1.46 11.89
CA ASN A 59 4.75 -0.96 11.24
C ASN A 59 4.52 0.53 11.51
N PHE A 60 4.81 1.01 12.73
CA PHE A 60 4.72 2.44 13.05
C PHE A 60 5.72 3.28 12.24
N GLN A 61 6.97 2.81 12.10
CA GLN A 61 7.96 3.46 11.25
C GLN A 61 7.52 3.49 9.79
N ILE A 62 7.01 2.37 9.26
CA ILE A 62 6.50 2.28 7.89
C ILE A 62 5.38 3.30 7.65
N ASN A 63 4.39 3.37 8.53
CA ASN A 63 3.29 4.33 8.42
C ASN A 63 3.77 5.79 8.48
N THR A 64 4.80 6.07 9.28
CA THR A 64 5.39 7.41 9.37
C THR A 64 6.05 7.81 8.05
N TYR A 65 6.88 6.94 7.47
CA TYR A 65 7.53 7.21 6.19
C TYR A 65 6.52 7.28 5.04
N GLU A 66 5.53 6.39 5.01
CA GLU A 66 4.43 6.43 4.05
C GLU A 66 3.69 7.77 4.10
N SER A 67 3.36 8.26 5.29
CA SER A 67 2.63 9.53 5.46
C SER A 67 3.39 10.71 4.87
N ILE A 68 4.72 10.72 5.01
CA ILE A 68 5.59 11.74 4.40
C ILE A 68 5.52 11.66 2.87
N VAL A 69 5.64 10.45 2.31
CA VAL A 69 5.57 10.21 0.87
C VAL A 69 4.22 10.64 0.30
N ILE A 70 3.12 10.25 0.95
CA ILE A 70 1.76 10.64 0.56
C ILE A 70 1.59 12.15 0.62
N GLY A 71 2.03 12.81 1.70
CA GLY A 71 1.90 14.25 1.84
C GLY A 71 2.57 15.02 0.70
N ILE A 72 3.81 14.63 0.36
CA ILE A 72 4.55 15.23 -0.75
C ILE A 72 3.86 14.93 -2.08
N ALA A 73 3.53 13.67 -2.35
CA ALA A 73 2.94 13.24 -3.62
C ALA A 73 1.57 13.89 -3.87
N MET A 74 0.71 13.93 -2.85
CA MET A 74 -0.61 14.56 -2.96
C MET A 74 -0.52 16.07 -3.10
N GLY A 75 0.45 16.72 -2.45
CA GLY A 75 0.74 18.14 -2.68
C GLY A 75 1.11 18.41 -4.14
N ILE A 76 2.00 17.60 -4.72
CA ILE A 76 2.39 17.69 -6.14
C ILE A 76 1.18 17.48 -7.06
N ILE A 77 0.38 16.44 -6.82
CA ILE A 77 -0.79 16.12 -7.65
C ILE A 77 -1.82 17.23 -7.61
N TYR A 78 -2.09 17.78 -6.42
CA TYR A 78 -3.05 18.87 -6.26
C TYR A 78 -2.68 20.11 -7.07
N PHE A 79 -1.39 20.50 -7.07
CA PHE A 79 -0.95 21.71 -7.77
C PHE A 79 -0.64 21.50 -9.26
N LEU A 80 -0.03 20.37 -9.64
CA LEU A 80 0.44 20.15 -11.01
C LEU A 80 -0.52 19.33 -11.88
N PHE A 81 -1.41 18.54 -11.27
CA PHE A 81 -2.29 17.62 -11.98
C PHE A 81 -3.74 17.69 -11.48
N PRO A 82 -4.39 18.87 -11.50
CA PRO A 82 -5.73 19.05 -10.94
C PRO A 82 -6.83 18.25 -11.66
N ALA A 83 -6.56 17.77 -12.89
CA ALA A 83 -7.46 16.91 -13.64
C ALA A 83 -7.40 15.43 -13.23
N LEU A 84 -6.35 15.01 -12.50
CA LEU A 84 -6.27 13.65 -11.97
C LEU A 84 -7.27 13.49 -10.81
N ASN A 85 -7.95 12.34 -10.78
CA ASN A 85 -8.76 11.99 -9.64
C ASN A 85 -7.86 11.76 -8.42
N TRP A 86 -7.89 12.71 -7.49
CA TRP A 86 -7.04 12.73 -6.31
C TRP A 86 -7.25 11.50 -5.41
N PHE A 87 -8.47 10.94 -5.37
CA PHE A 87 -8.78 9.78 -4.55
C PHE A 87 -8.13 8.51 -5.11
N TYR A 88 -8.18 8.34 -6.43
CA TYR A 88 -7.52 7.22 -7.10
C TYR A 88 -6.00 7.30 -6.94
N ALA A 89 -5.45 8.50 -7.08
CA ALA A 89 -4.03 8.74 -6.85
C ALA A 89 -3.63 8.43 -5.40
N LEU A 90 -4.41 8.90 -4.43
CA LEU A 90 -4.17 8.68 -3.01
C LEU A 90 -4.09 7.18 -2.67
N ILE A 91 -5.08 6.39 -3.10
CA ILE A 91 -5.12 4.95 -2.80
C ILE A 91 -3.91 4.24 -3.43
N SER A 92 -3.66 4.48 -4.72
CA SER A 92 -2.57 3.82 -5.44
C SER A 92 -1.21 4.18 -4.86
N ILE A 93 -0.98 5.46 -4.56
CA ILE A 93 0.30 5.95 -4.01
C ILE A 93 0.50 5.46 -2.58
N SER A 94 -0.55 5.44 -1.76
CA SER A 94 -0.48 4.87 -0.40
C SER A 94 -0.07 3.40 -0.46
N LEU A 95 -0.72 2.57 -1.28
CA LEU A 95 -0.38 1.14 -1.40
C LEU A 95 1.01 0.90 -1.98
N ILE A 96 1.42 1.66 -3.00
CA ILE A 96 2.76 1.54 -3.58
C ILE A 96 3.83 1.97 -2.57
N SER A 97 3.65 3.12 -1.92
CA SER A 97 4.64 3.64 -0.98
C SER A 97 4.76 2.74 0.24
N ARG A 98 3.65 2.33 0.85
CA ARG A 98 3.63 1.40 1.98
C ARG A 98 4.21 0.03 1.58
N GLY A 99 3.86 -0.47 0.40
CA GLY A 99 4.39 -1.72 -0.13
C GLY A 99 5.91 -1.70 -0.33
N ILE A 100 6.46 -0.63 -0.93
CA ILE A 100 7.92 -0.46 -1.10
C ILE A 100 8.62 -0.36 0.25
N ILE A 101 8.16 0.58 1.10
CA ILE A 101 8.80 0.86 2.39
C ILE A 101 8.75 -0.40 3.26
N GLY A 102 7.57 -1.01 3.41
CA GLY A 102 7.41 -2.19 4.24
C GLY A 102 8.16 -3.41 3.73
N PHE A 103 8.23 -3.62 2.41
CA PHE A 103 9.03 -4.71 1.84
C PHE A 103 10.51 -4.53 2.17
N LEU A 104 11.07 -3.32 1.99
CA LEU A 104 12.46 -3.02 2.31
C LEU A 104 12.73 -3.12 3.81
N THR A 105 11.87 -2.55 4.66
CA THR A 105 12.01 -2.60 6.11
C THR A 105 12.09 -4.04 6.61
N PHE A 106 11.15 -4.91 6.21
CA PHE A 106 11.17 -6.31 6.63
C PHE A 106 12.22 -7.16 5.89
N GLN A 107 12.76 -6.72 4.76
CA GLN A 107 13.86 -7.39 4.08
C GLN A 107 15.19 -7.25 4.81
N PHE A 108 15.47 -6.07 5.36
CA PHE A 108 16.75 -5.73 5.99
C PHE A 108 16.73 -5.74 7.53
N SER A 109 15.57 -6.00 8.13
CA SER A 109 15.38 -6.22 9.58
C SER A 109 15.52 -7.69 9.95
#